data_AF-A0A239KJX6-F1
#
_entry.id   AF-A0A239KJX6-F1
#
_cell.length_a   1.000
_cell.length_b   1.000
_cell.length_c   1.000
_cell.angle_alpha   90.00
_cell.angle_beta   90.00
_cell.angle_gamma   90.00
#
_symmetry.space_group_name_H-M   'P 1'
#
loop_
_entity.id
_entity.type
_entity.pdbx_description
1 polymer ?
#
loop_
_entity_poly.entity_id
_entity_poly.type
_entity_poly.pdbx_seq_one_letter_code
_entity_poly.pdbx_strand_id
1 'polypeptide(L)'
;MSQSLAKYYVRNKLTHKLISKRVLSPISLAQQPPADLVKALCIEEEVSRLSAVYSNFQQADDERTGLPRYMPFYRFIQSKFPGFQWQVRNSDGKKTLILDKPFINQSRPSLLNLLLCAVNDNIVTTPALKVRYPAMAPLPDALVIDLEQAFERLSFSNSAPHFMTRFAETLVKGLAGEPITLVSPVCPDYGYESKNGRLRYTFDHLGEGIGLVAGRVVKTLPALQAVLRKHGIDARIAIGAGDFEGFDESTLNRLKETREGFARKLRISQGKILDILGARTESIMIAEAAGGEAQWRVLTADAERRLASRDNGCIVDSDLDYAAIFNARLPLYQAWHQHRSNEELMHILYAQGAEYAAIGQVFARQWQNPIVIGADHNRMQPFYWLYSDIPVLYLTRVY
;
A
#
# COMPACT_ATOMS: atom_id res chain seq x y z
N MET A 1 30.90 -2.18 -43.33
CA MET A 1 29.68 -3.01 -43.27
C MET A 1 28.71 -2.43 -42.25
N SER A 2 27.84 -1.52 -42.69
CA SER A 2 26.78 -0.93 -41.87
C SER A 2 25.55 -1.85 -41.93
N GLN A 3 25.38 -2.73 -40.95
CA GLN A 3 24.07 -3.34 -40.75
C GLN A 3 23.16 -2.25 -40.17
N SER A 4 22.15 -1.85 -40.94
CA SER A 4 21.18 -0.81 -40.57
C SER A 4 20.68 -0.98 -39.13
N LEU A 5 20.74 0.08 -38.34
CA LEU A 5 20.24 0.12 -36.96
C LEU A 5 18.73 -0.13 -36.91
N ALA A 6 18.00 0.25 -37.97
CA ALA A 6 16.59 -0.11 -38.16
C ALA A 6 16.40 -1.65 -38.15
N LYS A 7 17.31 -2.42 -38.75
CA LYS A 7 17.25 -3.89 -38.73
C LYS A 7 17.38 -4.49 -37.33
N TYR A 8 18.12 -3.82 -36.43
CA TYR A 8 18.23 -4.23 -35.03
C TYR A 8 17.02 -3.79 -34.19
N TYR A 9 16.45 -2.62 -34.50
CA TYR A 9 15.21 -2.15 -33.89
C TYR A 9 14.03 -3.08 -34.22
N VAL A 10 13.79 -3.36 -35.52
CA VAL A 10 12.71 -4.24 -36.00
C VAL A 10 12.81 -5.66 -35.42
N ARG A 11 14.02 -6.09 -35.03
CA ARG A 11 14.27 -7.40 -34.40
C ARG A 11 14.23 -7.37 -32.86
N ASN A 12 13.74 -6.29 -32.24
CA ASN A 12 13.72 -6.07 -30.80
C ASN A 12 15.10 -6.20 -30.11
N LYS A 13 16.20 -5.95 -30.83
CA LYS A 13 17.58 -6.07 -30.32
C LYS A 13 18.12 -4.77 -29.72
N LEU A 14 17.36 -3.67 -29.76
CA LEU A 14 17.72 -2.39 -29.16
C LEU A 14 16.83 -2.10 -27.96
N THR A 15 17.46 -1.87 -26.80
CA THR A 15 16.73 -1.43 -25.61
C THR A 15 16.26 0.03 -25.77
N HIS A 16 15.17 0.41 -25.12
CA HIS A 16 14.67 1.80 -25.11
C HIS A 16 15.75 2.82 -24.71
N LYS A 17 16.70 2.44 -23.86
CA LYS A 17 17.85 3.26 -23.46
C LYS A 17 18.82 3.50 -24.63
N LEU A 18 19.11 2.45 -25.40
CA LEU A 18 19.98 2.57 -26.59
C LEU A 18 19.31 3.39 -27.68
N ILE A 19 18.01 3.19 -27.92
CA ILE A 19 17.22 3.98 -28.86
C ILE A 19 17.23 5.46 -28.45
N SER A 20 16.88 5.75 -27.18
CA SER A 20 16.93 7.13 -26.66
C SER A 20 18.30 7.76 -26.85
N LYS A 21 19.39 7.04 -26.56
CA LYS A 21 20.74 7.57 -26.74
C LYS A 21 21.06 7.84 -28.22
N ARG A 22 20.67 6.95 -29.13
CA ARG A 22 20.96 7.06 -30.57
C ARG A 22 20.22 8.21 -31.24
N VAL A 23 19.06 8.61 -30.72
CA VAL A 23 18.31 9.78 -31.19
C VAL A 23 18.78 11.07 -30.51
N LEU A 24 18.88 11.08 -29.18
CA LEU A 24 19.10 12.32 -28.42
C LEU A 24 20.57 12.78 -28.41
N SER A 25 21.54 11.86 -28.53
CA SER A 25 22.96 12.21 -28.55
C SER A 25 23.33 13.07 -29.77
N PRO A 26 22.98 12.69 -31.02
CA PRO A 26 23.22 13.55 -32.18
C PRO A 26 22.63 14.95 -32.02
N ILE A 27 21.37 15.05 -31.58
CA ILE A 27 20.69 16.34 -31.39
C ILE A 27 21.46 17.23 -30.41
N SER A 28 21.95 16.66 -29.30
CA SER A 28 22.74 17.41 -28.31
C SER A 28 24.10 17.90 -28.83
N LEU A 29 24.54 17.44 -30.00
CA LEU A 29 25.79 17.82 -30.67
C LEU A 29 25.51 18.63 -31.94
N ALA A 30 24.27 19.12 -32.12
CA ALA A 30 23.80 19.76 -33.35
C ALA A 30 23.99 18.89 -34.60
N GLN A 31 23.85 17.57 -34.46
CA GLN A 31 23.95 16.58 -35.53
C GLN A 31 22.60 15.88 -35.78
N GLN A 32 22.40 15.40 -37.00
CA GLN A 32 21.21 14.62 -37.35
C GLN A 32 21.31 13.19 -36.80
N PRO A 33 20.23 12.64 -36.20
CA PRO A 33 20.16 11.23 -35.85
C PRO A 33 20.23 10.29 -37.07
N PRO A 34 20.51 8.99 -36.87
CA PRO A 34 20.50 8.02 -37.97
C PRO A 34 19.14 7.97 -38.67
N ALA A 35 19.09 8.35 -39.94
CA ALA A 35 17.84 8.51 -40.71
C ALA A 35 17.02 7.20 -40.79
N ASP A 36 17.68 6.04 -40.87
CA ASP A 36 17.01 4.74 -40.88
C ASP A 36 16.27 4.45 -39.57
N LEU A 37 16.84 4.85 -38.44
CA LEU A 37 16.22 4.73 -37.12
C LEU A 37 15.07 5.73 -36.93
N VAL A 38 15.26 6.99 -37.37
CA VAL A 38 14.19 8.01 -37.30
C VAL A 38 12.98 7.56 -38.10
N LYS A 39 13.19 7.10 -39.33
CA LYS A 39 12.13 6.57 -40.20
C LYS A 39 11.44 5.33 -39.61
N ALA A 40 12.21 4.43 -38.99
CA ALA A 40 11.65 3.24 -38.36
C ALA A 40 10.79 3.55 -37.12
N LEU A 41 11.03 4.70 -36.47
CA LEU A 41 10.26 5.18 -35.32
C LEU A 41 9.09 6.09 -35.74
N CYS A 42 9.04 6.53 -37.00
CA CYS A 42 8.09 7.52 -37.52
C CYS A 42 8.11 8.83 -36.70
N ILE A 43 9.30 9.40 -36.48
CA ILE A 43 9.51 10.62 -35.67
C ILE A 43 10.24 11.74 -36.41
N GLU A 44 10.17 11.75 -37.74
CA GLU A 44 10.88 12.71 -38.61
C GLU A 44 10.57 14.17 -38.25
N GLU A 45 9.30 14.49 -38.03
CA GLU A 45 8.88 15.85 -37.65
C GLU A 45 9.34 16.20 -36.23
N GLU A 46 9.22 15.26 -35.30
CA GLU A 46 9.58 15.44 -33.91
C GLU A 46 11.09 15.66 -33.74
N VAL A 47 11.95 15.05 -34.57
CA VAL A 47 13.40 15.28 -34.51
C VAL A 47 13.73 16.76 -34.75
N SER A 48 13.04 17.41 -35.69
CA SER A 48 13.20 18.84 -35.95
C SER A 48 12.74 19.67 -34.75
N ARG A 49 11.58 19.33 -34.15
CA ARG A 49 11.07 20.00 -32.95
C ARG A 49 11.99 19.81 -31.74
N LEU A 50 12.54 18.61 -31.56
CA LEU A 50 13.48 18.29 -30.48
C LEU A 50 14.80 19.06 -30.63
N SER A 51 15.28 19.25 -31.85
CA SER A 51 16.45 20.10 -32.11
C SER A 51 16.20 21.54 -31.69
N ALA A 52 15.04 22.10 -32.07
CA ALA A 52 14.64 23.45 -31.65
C ALA A 52 14.49 23.57 -30.13
N VAL A 53 13.84 22.58 -29.49
CA VAL A 53 13.71 22.51 -28.02
C VAL A 53 15.07 22.50 -27.34
N TYR A 54 16.02 21.70 -27.83
CA TYR A 54 17.34 21.61 -27.22
C TYR A 54 18.05 22.97 -27.25
N SER A 55 18.04 23.66 -28.40
CA SER A 55 18.62 24.99 -28.54
C SER A 55 17.93 26.03 -27.64
N ASN A 56 16.59 26.00 -27.56
CA ASN A 56 15.83 26.98 -26.78
C ASN A 56 16.02 26.87 -25.26
N PHE A 57 16.27 25.66 -24.75
CA PHE A 57 16.45 25.40 -23.30
C PHE A 57 17.93 25.31 -22.87
N GLN A 58 18.86 25.52 -23.81
CA GLN A 58 20.29 25.59 -23.53
C GLN A 58 20.64 26.90 -22.84
N GLN A 59 21.38 26.82 -21.73
CA GLN A 59 21.87 27.99 -21.00
C GLN A 59 23.38 28.13 -21.21
N ALA A 60 23.88 29.37 -21.23
CA ALA A 60 25.28 29.69 -21.54
C ALA A 60 26.31 28.99 -20.62
N ASP A 61 25.93 28.70 -19.37
CA ASP A 61 26.82 28.10 -18.37
C ASP A 61 26.70 26.56 -18.27
N ASP A 62 25.83 25.91 -19.06
CA ASP A 62 25.62 24.45 -19.00
C ASP A 62 26.92 23.67 -19.29
N GLU A 63 27.77 24.19 -20.18
CA GLU A 63 29.04 23.57 -20.55
C GLU A 63 30.11 23.70 -19.46
N ARG A 64 29.99 24.72 -18.58
CA ARG A 64 30.97 25.03 -17.53
C ARG A 64 30.63 24.42 -16.17
N THR A 65 29.36 24.12 -15.93
CA THR A 65 28.84 23.68 -14.62
C THR A 65 28.97 22.19 -14.35
N GLY A 66 29.42 21.39 -15.34
CA GLY A 66 29.54 19.93 -15.19
C GLY A 66 28.20 19.22 -14.98
N LEU A 67 27.11 19.84 -15.48
CA LEU A 67 25.75 19.33 -15.48
C LEU A 67 25.57 18.19 -16.51
N PRO A 68 24.50 17.39 -16.41
CA PRO A 68 24.21 16.32 -17.36
C PRO A 68 24.09 16.81 -18.81
N ARG A 69 24.64 16.03 -19.75
CA ARG A 69 24.58 16.32 -21.19
C ARG A 69 23.20 16.69 -21.76
N TYR A 70 22.12 16.14 -21.20
CA TYR A 70 20.75 16.36 -21.70
C TYR A 70 19.97 17.39 -20.89
N MET A 71 20.65 18.32 -20.20
CA MET A 71 20.01 19.34 -19.37
C MET A 71 18.89 20.13 -20.09
N PRO A 72 19.06 20.62 -21.33
CA PRO A 72 17.99 21.34 -22.02
C PRO A 72 16.71 20.52 -22.14
N PHE A 73 16.84 19.23 -22.46
CA PHE A 73 15.70 18.30 -22.51
C PHE A 73 15.05 18.10 -21.15
N TYR A 74 15.82 18.01 -20.07
CA TYR A 74 15.26 17.85 -18.73
C TYR A 74 14.46 19.07 -18.30
N ARG A 75 14.95 20.28 -18.60
CA ARG A 75 14.22 21.54 -18.32
C ARG A 75 12.91 21.61 -19.13
N PHE A 76 12.96 21.24 -20.41
CA PHE A 76 11.75 21.21 -21.25
C PHE A 76 10.72 20.19 -20.76
N ILE A 77 11.16 18.98 -20.41
CA ILE A 77 10.26 17.98 -19.83
C ILE A 77 9.64 18.51 -18.54
N GLN A 78 10.45 19.11 -17.66
CA GLN A 78 9.98 19.63 -16.37
C GLN A 78 8.93 20.75 -16.55
N SER A 79 9.00 21.54 -17.63
CA SER A 79 7.97 22.55 -17.93
C SER A 79 6.65 21.98 -18.45
N LYS A 80 6.66 20.74 -18.97
CA LYS A 80 5.47 20.04 -19.50
C LYS A 80 4.90 19.02 -18.51
N PHE A 81 5.74 18.41 -17.70
CA PHE A 81 5.41 17.37 -16.74
C PHE A 81 5.85 17.77 -15.33
N PRO A 82 4.95 18.35 -14.52
CA PRO A 82 5.28 18.78 -13.15
C PRO A 82 5.85 17.65 -12.26
N GLY A 83 5.43 16.41 -12.51
CA GLY A 83 5.93 15.21 -11.80
C GLY A 83 7.31 14.72 -12.24
N PHE A 84 7.96 15.34 -13.24
CA PHE A 84 9.32 14.97 -13.64
C PHE A 84 10.34 15.71 -12.77
N GLN A 85 11.23 14.95 -12.14
CA GLN A 85 12.32 15.48 -11.31
C GLN A 85 13.64 14.82 -11.68
N TRP A 86 14.74 15.54 -11.48
CA TRP A 86 16.08 15.02 -11.73
C TRP A 86 17.06 15.45 -10.63
N GLN A 87 18.02 14.59 -10.32
CA GLN A 87 19.07 14.86 -9.34
C GLN A 87 20.37 14.18 -9.74
N VAL A 88 21.51 14.81 -9.44
CA VAL A 88 22.84 14.21 -9.59
C VAL A 88 23.33 13.78 -8.22
N ARG A 89 23.53 12.47 -8.01
CA ARG A 89 24.15 11.93 -6.80
C ARG A 89 25.62 11.62 -7.04
N ASN A 90 26.46 12.00 -6.08
CA ASN A 90 27.86 11.59 -6.03
C ASN A 90 28.00 10.47 -5.00
N SER A 91 28.39 9.28 -5.46
CA SER A 91 28.77 8.16 -4.58
C SER A 91 30.11 7.62 -5.08
N ASP A 92 31.09 7.55 -4.19
CA ASP A 92 32.45 7.06 -4.47
C ASP A 92 33.11 7.73 -5.69
N GLY A 93 32.96 9.06 -5.81
CA GLY A 93 33.50 9.84 -6.93
C GLY A 93 32.76 9.65 -8.27
N LYS A 94 31.72 8.81 -8.34
CA LYS A 94 30.89 8.64 -9.54
C LYS A 94 29.62 9.48 -9.46
N LYS A 95 29.47 10.37 -10.45
CA LYS A 95 28.24 11.13 -10.72
C LYS A 95 27.17 10.21 -11.33
N THR A 96 26.07 9.99 -10.63
CA THR A 96 24.90 9.24 -11.12
C THR A 96 23.70 10.18 -11.27
N LEU A 97 23.14 10.23 -12.47
CA LEU A 97 21.89 10.95 -12.73
C LEU A 97 20.70 10.05 -12.38
N ILE A 98 19.81 10.55 -11.52
CA ILE A 98 18.54 9.92 -11.18
C ILE A 98 17.43 10.75 -11.80
N LEU A 99 16.56 10.09 -12.54
CA LEU A 99 15.37 10.68 -13.16
C LEU A 99 14.13 10.07 -12.53
N ASP A 100 13.32 10.90 -11.90
CA ASP A 100 11.96 10.58 -11.54
C ASP A 100 11.04 10.96 -12.69
N LYS A 101 10.22 10.02 -13.15
CA LYS A 101 9.44 10.19 -14.37
C LYS A 101 7.99 9.80 -14.10
N PRO A 102 7.02 10.59 -14.60
CA PRO A 102 5.64 10.15 -14.58
C PRO A 102 5.48 8.89 -15.44
N PHE A 103 4.45 8.10 -15.15
CA PHE A 103 4.03 7.04 -16.05
C PHE A 103 3.19 7.61 -17.19
N ILE A 104 3.37 7.06 -18.39
CA ILE A 104 2.57 7.40 -19.57
C ILE A 104 2.13 6.09 -20.21
N ASN A 105 0.86 6.01 -20.60
CA ASN A 105 0.27 4.81 -21.19
C ASN A 105 0.58 3.55 -20.38
N GLN A 106 0.35 3.60 -19.07
CA GLN A 106 0.57 2.49 -18.13
C GLN A 106 2.02 1.97 -18.04
N SER A 107 3.01 2.72 -18.52
CA SER A 107 4.41 2.27 -18.55
C SER A 107 5.37 3.36 -18.11
N ARG A 108 6.57 2.97 -17.63
CA ARG A 108 7.62 3.93 -17.29
C ARG A 108 8.32 4.39 -18.58
N PRO A 109 8.19 5.66 -18.99
CA PRO A 109 8.66 6.08 -20.29
C PRO A 109 10.20 6.13 -20.38
N SER A 110 10.70 5.85 -21.59
CA SER A 110 12.06 6.23 -21.96
C SER A 110 12.21 7.76 -21.98
N LEU A 111 13.44 8.28 -21.95
CA LEU A 111 13.63 9.74 -22.05
C LEU A 111 13.11 10.28 -23.39
N LEU A 112 13.34 9.52 -24.48
CA LEU A 112 12.83 9.87 -25.80
C LEU A 112 11.30 9.86 -25.83
N ASN A 113 10.65 8.84 -25.26
CA ASN A 113 9.18 8.78 -25.23
C ASN A 113 8.59 10.00 -24.54
N LEU A 114 9.16 10.38 -23.39
CA LEU A 114 8.71 11.54 -22.61
C LEU A 114 8.86 12.84 -23.40
N LEU A 115 9.96 12.98 -24.15
CA LEU A 115 10.19 14.13 -25.04
C LEU A 115 9.24 14.17 -26.23
N LEU A 116 8.98 13.03 -26.87
CA LEU A 116 8.02 12.92 -27.97
C LEU A 116 6.61 13.30 -27.51
N CYS A 117 6.19 12.81 -26.34
CA CYS A 117 4.94 13.23 -25.70
C CYS A 117 4.91 14.75 -25.44
N ALA A 118 6.00 15.31 -24.90
CA ALA A 118 6.10 16.74 -24.61
C ALA A 118 6.05 17.65 -25.85
N VAL A 119 6.69 17.28 -26.96
CA VAL A 119 6.68 18.09 -28.21
C VAL A 119 5.39 17.97 -29.00
N ASN A 120 4.58 16.96 -28.70
CA ASN A 120 3.26 16.73 -29.30
C ASN A 120 2.12 17.11 -28.35
N ASP A 121 2.43 17.78 -27.22
CA ASP A 121 1.48 18.18 -26.17
C ASP A 121 0.60 17.04 -25.62
N ASN A 122 1.06 15.79 -25.75
CA ASN A 122 0.43 14.62 -25.14
C ASN A 122 0.98 14.43 -23.72
N ILE A 123 0.50 15.25 -22.79
CA ILE A 123 1.00 15.32 -21.40
C ILE A 123 0.17 14.51 -20.39
N VAL A 124 -0.75 13.66 -20.87
CA VAL A 124 -1.57 12.83 -19.99
C VAL A 124 -0.69 11.79 -19.30
N THR A 125 -0.78 11.73 -17.97
CA THR A 125 -0.01 10.80 -17.15
C THR A 125 -0.91 9.73 -16.56
N THR A 126 -0.34 8.57 -16.24
CA THR A 126 -1.04 7.49 -15.55
C THR A 126 -0.62 7.50 -14.07
N PRO A 127 -1.57 7.44 -13.12
CA PRO A 127 -1.25 7.28 -11.71
C PRO A 127 -0.40 6.01 -11.46
N ALA A 128 0.60 6.10 -10.58
CA ALA A 128 1.54 5.02 -10.32
C ALA A 128 0.87 3.74 -9.77
N LEU A 129 -0.21 3.90 -9.01
CA LEU A 129 -1.00 2.84 -8.41
C LEU A 129 -1.80 2.09 -9.47
N LYS A 130 -2.26 2.74 -10.54
CA LYS A 130 -2.87 2.06 -11.70
C LYS A 130 -1.86 1.22 -12.48
N VAL A 131 -0.62 1.69 -12.57
CA VAL A 131 0.47 0.91 -13.20
C VAL A 131 0.84 -0.30 -12.35
N ARG A 132 0.92 -0.11 -11.03
CA ARG A 132 1.24 -1.19 -10.09
C ARG A 132 0.10 -2.21 -10.01
N TYR A 133 -1.14 -1.75 -10.01
CA TYR A 133 -2.34 -2.57 -9.87
C TYR A 133 -3.31 -2.25 -11.02
N PRO A 134 -3.26 -3.01 -12.12
CA PRO A 134 -4.16 -2.81 -13.26
C PRO A 134 -5.66 -2.82 -12.91
N ALA A 135 -6.04 -3.52 -11.82
CA ALA A 135 -7.41 -3.53 -11.31
C ALA A 135 -7.93 -2.14 -10.90
N MET A 136 -7.06 -1.16 -10.66
CA MET A 136 -7.45 0.23 -10.37
C MET A 136 -7.87 1.01 -11.63
N ALA A 137 -7.73 0.44 -12.83
CA ALA A 137 -8.03 1.11 -14.09
C ALA A 137 -9.45 1.71 -14.18
N PRO A 138 -10.52 1.06 -13.67
CA PRO A 138 -11.88 1.61 -13.71
C PRO A 138 -12.09 2.86 -12.85
N LEU A 139 -11.20 3.15 -11.90
CA LEU A 139 -11.35 4.29 -10.98
C LEU A 139 -10.90 5.60 -11.65
N PRO A 140 -11.49 6.77 -11.33
CA PRO A 140 -11.04 8.06 -11.83
C PRO A 140 -9.58 8.36 -11.43
N ASP A 141 -8.79 8.95 -12.34
CA ASP A 141 -7.37 9.26 -12.06
C ASP A 141 -7.19 10.19 -10.86
N ALA A 142 -8.09 11.18 -10.69
CA ALA A 142 -8.05 12.09 -9.56
C ALA A 142 -8.22 11.38 -8.20
N LEU A 143 -9.10 10.38 -8.13
CA LEU A 143 -9.28 9.55 -6.95
C LEU A 143 -8.01 8.73 -6.68
N VAL A 144 -7.45 8.11 -7.72
CA VAL A 144 -6.25 7.27 -7.56
C VAL A 144 -5.03 8.09 -7.12
N ILE A 145 -4.86 9.33 -7.63
CA ILE A 145 -3.79 10.23 -7.20
C ILE A 145 -3.95 10.62 -5.73
N ASP A 146 -5.15 10.96 -5.28
CA ASP A 146 -5.39 11.28 -3.87
C ASP A 146 -5.18 10.06 -2.96
N LEU A 147 -5.53 8.86 -3.42
CA LEU A 147 -5.25 7.60 -2.72
C LEU A 147 -3.74 7.32 -2.65
N GLU A 148 -2.98 7.55 -3.72
CA GLU A 148 -1.51 7.43 -3.72
C GLU A 148 -0.88 8.32 -2.65
N GLN A 149 -1.27 9.58 -2.61
CA GLN A 149 -0.80 10.54 -1.62
C GLN A 149 -1.21 10.13 -0.20
N ALA A 150 -2.44 9.64 -0.03
CA ALA A 150 -2.90 9.16 1.28
C ALA A 150 -2.16 7.90 1.71
N PHE A 151 -1.91 6.95 0.81
CA PHE A 151 -1.20 5.71 1.10
C PHE A 151 0.24 5.99 1.52
N GLU A 152 0.93 6.91 0.84
CA GLU A 152 2.27 7.34 1.23
C GLU A 152 2.26 8.05 2.58
N ARG A 153 1.41 9.07 2.75
CA ARG A 153 1.34 9.88 3.99
C ARG A 153 0.94 9.06 5.22
N LEU A 154 0.04 8.10 5.07
CA LEU A 154 -0.45 7.24 6.15
C LEU A 154 0.41 5.98 6.32
N SER A 155 1.45 5.81 5.50
CA SER A 155 2.38 4.70 5.52
C SER A 155 1.71 3.34 5.29
N PHE A 156 0.83 3.21 4.29
CA PHE A 156 0.28 1.91 3.88
C PHE A 156 1.38 0.99 3.34
N SER A 157 1.29 -0.28 3.72
CA SER A 157 2.12 -1.35 3.15
C SER A 157 1.65 -1.70 1.75
N ASN A 158 2.58 -2.16 0.91
CA ASN A 158 2.22 -2.72 -0.39
C ASN A 158 1.43 -4.01 -0.19
N SER A 159 0.22 -4.07 -0.75
CA SER A 159 -0.63 -5.25 -0.71
C SER A 159 -0.43 -6.09 -1.98
N ALA A 160 -0.72 -7.39 -1.89
CA ALA A 160 -0.71 -8.25 -3.07
C ALA A 160 -1.81 -7.82 -4.08
N PRO A 161 -1.64 -8.10 -5.38
CA PRO A 161 -2.57 -7.61 -6.41
C PRO A 161 -4.03 -8.01 -6.22
N HIS A 162 -4.31 -9.20 -5.67
CA HIS A 162 -5.68 -9.66 -5.44
C HIS A 162 -6.39 -8.85 -4.33
N PHE A 163 -5.72 -8.44 -3.25
CA PHE A 163 -6.31 -7.54 -2.25
C PHE A 163 -6.65 -6.17 -2.85
N MET A 164 -5.76 -5.64 -3.68
CA MET A 164 -5.99 -4.38 -4.39
C MET A 164 -7.12 -4.49 -5.41
N THR A 165 -7.35 -5.67 -5.98
CA THR A 165 -8.49 -5.92 -6.87
C THR A 165 -9.80 -5.79 -6.11
N ARG A 166 -9.93 -6.44 -4.95
CA ARG A 166 -11.12 -6.30 -4.09
C ARG A 166 -11.33 -4.86 -3.61
N PHE A 167 -10.25 -4.17 -3.24
CA PHE A 167 -10.32 -2.75 -2.91
C PHE A 167 -10.85 -1.91 -4.08
N ALA A 168 -10.33 -2.10 -5.29
CA ALA A 168 -10.80 -1.37 -6.48
C ALA A 168 -12.27 -1.64 -6.78
N GLU A 169 -12.69 -2.91 -6.75
CA GLU A 169 -14.09 -3.31 -6.96
C GLU A 169 -15.03 -2.68 -5.93
N THR A 170 -14.64 -2.67 -4.66
CA THR A 170 -15.43 -2.01 -3.61
C THR A 170 -15.51 -0.50 -3.83
N LEU A 171 -14.44 0.16 -4.26
CA LEU A 171 -14.49 1.59 -4.61
C LEU A 171 -15.37 1.87 -5.83
N VAL A 172 -15.43 0.97 -6.82
CA VAL A 172 -16.37 1.08 -7.96
C VAL A 172 -17.82 1.08 -7.46
N LYS A 173 -18.17 0.19 -6.51
CA LYS A 173 -19.49 0.20 -5.87
C LYS A 173 -19.76 1.52 -5.14
N GLY A 174 -18.76 2.04 -4.43
CA GLY A 174 -18.82 3.35 -3.77
C GLY A 174 -19.13 4.50 -4.74
N LEU A 175 -18.47 4.51 -5.90
CA LEU A 175 -18.72 5.50 -6.96
C LEU A 175 -20.10 5.34 -7.60
N ALA A 176 -20.68 4.13 -7.57
CA ALA A 176 -22.06 3.86 -7.98
C ALA A 176 -23.10 4.25 -6.91
N GLY A 177 -22.66 4.80 -5.77
CA GLY A 177 -23.53 5.28 -4.70
C GLY A 177 -23.82 4.26 -3.60
N GLU A 178 -23.22 3.06 -3.66
CA GLU A 178 -23.33 2.13 -2.55
C GLU A 178 -22.51 2.61 -1.34
N PRO A 179 -23.02 2.49 -0.10
CA PRO A 179 -22.25 2.83 1.08
C PRO A 179 -21.06 1.87 1.24
N ILE A 180 -19.96 2.42 1.74
CA ILE A 180 -18.75 1.67 2.11
C ILE A 180 -18.48 1.88 3.60
N THR A 181 -18.07 0.83 4.30
CA THR A 181 -17.60 0.94 5.68
C THR A 181 -16.09 0.75 5.76
N LEU A 182 -15.37 1.79 6.17
CA LEU A 182 -13.97 1.66 6.59
C LEU A 182 -13.96 1.11 8.01
N VAL A 183 -13.57 -0.15 8.17
CA VAL A 183 -13.52 -0.81 9.47
C VAL A 183 -12.09 -1.08 9.89
N SER A 184 -11.78 -0.84 11.16
CA SER A 184 -10.53 -1.33 11.75
C SER A 184 -10.81 -2.18 12.98
N PRO A 185 -10.21 -3.38 13.09
CA PRO A 185 -10.07 -4.02 14.38
C PRO A 185 -9.10 -3.19 15.22
N VAL A 186 -9.36 -3.07 16.51
CA VAL A 186 -8.47 -2.39 17.47
C VAL A 186 -8.16 -3.32 18.62
N CYS A 187 -6.88 -3.41 18.95
CA CYS A 187 -6.41 -4.12 20.12
C CYS A 187 -6.65 -3.27 21.39
N PRO A 188 -6.77 -3.92 22.55
CA PRO A 188 -6.77 -3.23 23.84
C PRO A 188 -5.50 -2.39 24.09
N ASP A 189 -5.57 -1.50 25.09
CA ASP A 189 -4.48 -0.59 25.48
C ASP A 189 -3.39 -1.31 26.27
N TYR A 190 -2.66 -2.20 25.60
CA TYR A 190 -1.56 -2.94 26.21
C TYR A 190 -0.38 -2.06 26.56
N GLY A 191 0.22 -2.32 27.74
CA GLY A 191 1.46 -1.69 28.15
C GLY A 191 2.59 -1.89 27.13
N TYR A 192 3.32 -0.81 26.85
CA TYR A 192 4.45 -0.77 25.93
C TYR A 192 5.56 0.14 26.46
N GLU A 193 6.78 -0.08 25.98
CA GLU A 193 7.95 0.75 26.25
C GLU A 193 8.54 1.31 24.94
N SER A 194 9.28 2.41 25.04
CA SER A 194 10.09 2.94 23.93
C SER A 194 11.56 2.68 24.23
N LYS A 195 12.21 1.88 23.40
CA LYS A 195 13.64 1.56 23.50
C LYS A 195 14.34 1.93 22.19
N ASN A 196 15.28 2.89 22.25
CA ASN A 196 16.00 3.42 21.08
C ASN A 196 15.06 3.92 19.96
N GLY A 197 13.95 4.56 20.33
CA GLY A 197 12.94 5.05 19.38
C GLY A 197 12.07 3.95 18.73
N ARG A 198 12.19 2.70 19.17
CA ARG A 198 11.30 1.59 18.78
C ARG A 198 10.35 1.27 19.92
N LEU A 199 9.08 1.11 19.58
CA LEU A 199 8.06 0.74 20.54
C LEU A 199 8.03 -0.79 20.67
N ARG A 200 7.87 -1.29 21.89
CA ARG A 200 7.73 -2.73 22.15
C ARG A 200 6.66 -2.95 23.19
N TYR A 201 5.73 -3.84 22.92
CA TYR A 201 4.78 -4.26 23.93
C TYR A 201 5.46 -5.02 25.08
N THR A 202 5.10 -4.66 26.31
CA THR A 202 5.53 -5.39 27.51
C THR A 202 4.44 -6.33 28.00
N PHE A 203 3.17 -5.98 27.78
CA PHE A 203 2.00 -6.73 28.28
C PHE A 203 1.99 -6.86 29.81
N ASP A 204 2.59 -5.93 30.53
CA ASP A 204 2.65 -5.98 32.01
C ASP A 204 1.37 -5.46 32.67
N HIS A 205 0.56 -4.71 31.94
CA HIS A 205 -0.74 -4.21 32.37
C HIS A 205 -1.64 -3.92 31.16
N LEU A 206 -2.94 -3.84 31.44
CA LEU A 206 -3.95 -3.32 30.52
C LEU A 206 -4.38 -1.92 30.98
N GLY A 207 -4.20 -0.94 30.10
CA GLY A 207 -4.64 0.45 30.29
C GLY A 207 -6.11 0.68 29.91
N GLU A 208 -6.52 1.93 30.01
CA GLU A 208 -7.86 2.42 29.64
C GLU A 208 -7.78 3.52 28.57
N GLY A 209 -6.58 3.79 28.05
CA GLY A 209 -6.31 4.80 27.05
C GLY A 209 -6.57 4.32 25.63
N ILE A 210 -5.98 5.02 24.66
CA ILE A 210 -6.00 4.62 23.27
C ILE A 210 -4.72 3.83 23.01
N GLY A 211 -4.89 2.52 22.79
CA GLY A 211 -3.77 1.62 22.53
C GLY A 211 -2.91 2.02 21.34
N LEU A 212 -1.66 1.54 21.31
CA LEU A 212 -0.67 1.92 20.30
C LEU A 212 -1.19 1.77 18.85
N VAL A 213 -1.84 0.63 18.55
CA VAL A 213 -2.44 0.36 17.24
C VAL A 213 -3.64 1.28 17.00
N ALA A 214 -4.55 1.40 17.97
CA ALA A 214 -5.72 2.26 17.88
C ALA A 214 -5.36 3.74 17.64
N GLY A 215 -4.26 4.23 18.22
CA GLY A 215 -3.76 5.59 18.03
C GLY A 215 -3.39 5.92 16.57
N ARG A 216 -3.09 4.90 15.77
CA ARG A 216 -2.86 5.05 14.32
C ARG A 216 -4.16 5.02 13.54
N VAL A 217 -5.07 4.14 13.95
CA VAL A 217 -6.39 3.97 13.36
C VAL A 217 -7.19 5.28 13.43
N VAL A 218 -7.19 5.95 14.60
CA VAL A 218 -7.93 7.21 14.79
C VAL A 218 -7.44 8.37 13.90
N LYS A 219 -6.21 8.29 13.38
CA LYS A 219 -5.67 9.25 12.40
C LYS A 219 -5.94 8.82 10.96
N THR A 220 -5.92 7.52 10.72
CA THR A 220 -5.97 6.92 9.37
C THR A 220 -7.39 6.92 8.82
N LEU A 221 -8.38 6.44 9.59
CA LEU A 221 -9.74 6.27 9.09
C LEU A 221 -10.37 7.61 8.67
N PRO A 222 -10.27 8.72 9.44
CA PRO A 222 -10.82 10.01 9.01
C PRO A 222 -10.11 10.56 7.76
N ALA A 223 -8.80 10.39 7.66
CA ALA A 223 -8.04 10.86 6.50
C ALA A 223 -8.42 10.10 5.22
N LEU A 224 -8.61 8.78 5.30
CA LEU A 224 -9.07 7.98 4.17
C LEU A 224 -10.54 8.29 3.83
N GLN A 225 -11.40 8.42 4.83
CA GLN A 225 -12.80 8.83 4.64
C GLN A 225 -12.89 10.19 3.93
N ALA A 226 -12.04 11.15 4.30
CA ALA A 226 -12.01 12.47 3.65
C ALA A 226 -11.63 12.38 2.16
N VAL A 227 -10.68 11.51 1.80
CA VAL A 227 -10.34 11.24 0.40
C VAL A 227 -11.55 10.65 -0.33
N LEU A 228 -12.18 9.61 0.22
CA LEU A 228 -13.33 8.98 -0.42
C LEU A 228 -14.51 9.96 -0.60
N ARG A 229 -14.82 10.75 0.43
CA ARG A 229 -15.88 11.77 0.39
C ARG A 229 -15.62 12.88 -0.62
N LYS A 230 -14.36 13.30 -0.78
CA LYS A 230 -13.97 14.29 -1.81
C LYS A 230 -14.39 13.83 -3.22
N HIS A 231 -14.45 12.52 -3.45
CA HIS A 231 -14.84 11.89 -4.72
C HIS A 231 -16.28 11.35 -4.72
N GLY A 232 -17.13 11.81 -3.79
CA GLY A 232 -18.55 11.47 -3.77
C GLY A 232 -18.89 10.09 -3.21
N ILE A 233 -17.94 9.38 -2.61
CA ILE A 233 -18.17 8.06 -2.00
C ILE A 233 -18.65 8.23 -0.56
N ASP A 234 -19.82 7.67 -0.21
CA ASP A 234 -20.32 7.61 1.16
C ASP A 234 -19.54 6.56 1.98
N ALA A 235 -18.45 7.01 2.60
CA ALA A 235 -17.65 6.20 3.49
C ALA A 235 -18.05 6.43 4.95
N ARG A 236 -18.46 5.36 5.64
CA ARG A 236 -18.65 5.29 7.09
C ARG A 236 -17.40 4.76 7.78
N ILE A 237 -17.29 5.00 9.08
CA ILE A 237 -16.20 4.50 9.90
C ILE A 237 -16.78 3.55 10.94
N ALA A 238 -16.15 2.39 11.10
CA ALA A 238 -16.47 1.44 12.15
C ALA A 238 -15.19 0.95 12.85
N ILE A 239 -15.33 0.62 14.13
CA ILE A 239 -14.26 0.04 14.95
C ILE A 239 -14.77 -1.26 15.56
N GLY A 240 -13.95 -2.33 15.52
CA GLY A 240 -14.22 -3.57 16.25
C GLY A 240 -13.17 -3.80 17.32
N ALA A 241 -13.54 -3.90 18.60
CA ALA A 241 -12.56 -4.25 19.64
C ALA A 241 -12.49 -5.76 19.88
N GLY A 242 -11.26 -6.24 20.09
CA GLY A 242 -10.97 -7.64 20.44
C GLY A 242 -11.33 -7.99 21.89
N ASP A 243 -12.61 -8.00 22.21
CA ASP A 243 -13.14 -8.44 23.51
C ASP A 243 -12.89 -9.93 23.79
N PHE A 244 -12.74 -10.73 22.73
CA PHE A 244 -12.43 -12.15 22.84
C PHE A 244 -11.10 -12.47 23.51
N GLU A 245 -10.13 -11.55 23.48
CA GLU A 245 -8.83 -11.73 24.14
C GLU A 245 -9.01 -11.85 25.68
N GLY A 246 -10.10 -11.31 26.22
CA GLY A 246 -10.48 -11.44 27.63
C GLY A 246 -11.11 -12.79 28.02
N PHE A 247 -11.26 -13.72 27.09
CA PHE A 247 -11.76 -15.08 27.39
C PHE A 247 -10.63 -16.05 27.75
N ASP A 248 -9.38 -15.72 27.44
CA ASP A 248 -8.21 -16.54 27.72
C ASP A 248 -7.62 -16.24 29.11
N GLU A 249 -7.63 -17.24 29.98
CA GLU A 249 -7.06 -17.13 31.33
C GLU A 249 -5.56 -16.81 31.30
N SER A 250 -4.83 -17.29 30.29
CA SER A 250 -3.38 -17.03 30.20
C SER A 250 -3.10 -15.54 29.95
N THR A 251 -3.92 -14.91 29.12
CA THR A 251 -3.91 -13.47 28.83
C THR A 251 -4.31 -12.65 30.04
N LEU A 252 -5.41 -13.01 30.72
CA LEU A 252 -5.85 -12.32 31.94
C LEU A 252 -4.78 -12.38 33.04
N ASN A 253 -4.17 -13.55 33.25
CA ASN A 253 -3.08 -13.73 34.22
C ASN A 253 -1.85 -12.89 33.86
N ARG A 254 -1.47 -12.84 32.58
CA ARG A 254 -0.34 -12.02 32.10
C ARG A 254 -0.57 -10.53 32.39
N LEU A 255 -1.79 -10.05 32.14
CA LEU A 255 -2.19 -8.66 32.31
C LEU A 255 -2.55 -8.31 33.76
N LYS A 256 -2.63 -9.30 34.65
CA LYS A 256 -3.09 -9.19 36.04
C LYS A 256 -4.48 -8.58 36.14
N GLU A 257 -5.39 -9.04 35.29
CA GLU A 257 -6.73 -8.49 35.13
C GLU A 257 -7.80 -9.56 35.34
N THR A 258 -9.02 -9.14 35.75
CA THR A 258 -10.18 -10.02 35.71
C THR A 258 -10.91 -9.90 34.38
N ARG A 259 -11.76 -10.88 34.05
CA ARG A 259 -12.57 -10.83 32.84
C ARG A 259 -13.49 -9.60 32.80
N GLU A 260 -14.12 -9.27 33.92
CA GLU A 260 -14.98 -8.08 34.04
C GLU A 260 -14.16 -6.79 33.94
N GLY A 261 -12.96 -6.78 34.53
CA GLY A 261 -12.00 -5.68 34.44
C GLY A 261 -11.58 -5.42 33.00
N PHE A 262 -11.19 -6.47 32.28
CA PHE A 262 -10.81 -6.42 30.88
C PHE A 262 -11.92 -5.83 30.02
N ALA A 263 -13.14 -6.37 30.11
CA ALA A 263 -14.28 -5.89 29.35
C ALA A 263 -14.63 -4.43 29.67
N ARG A 264 -14.56 -4.02 30.95
CA ARG A 264 -14.78 -2.63 31.36
C ARG A 264 -13.73 -1.69 30.74
N LYS A 265 -12.44 -2.02 30.86
CA LYS A 265 -11.35 -1.20 30.33
C LYS A 265 -11.43 -1.07 28.81
N LEU A 266 -11.82 -2.15 28.12
CA LEU A 266 -12.01 -2.12 26.67
C LEU A 266 -13.16 -1.19 26.26
N ARG A 267 -14.29 -1.19 26.99
CA ARG A 267 -15.39 -0.23 26.75
C ARG A 267 -14.96 1.21 26.96
N ILE A 268 -14.16 1.48 28.00
CA ILE A 268 -13.61 2.82 28.25
C ILE A 268 -12.69 3.25 27.10
N SER A 269 -11.81 2.35 26.65
CA SER A 269 -10.91 2.60 25.50
C SER A 269 -11.70 2.89 24.22
N GLN A 270 -12.73 2.09 23.92
CA GLN A 270 -13.62 2.33 22.78
C GLN A 270 -14.32 3.69 22.86
N GLY A 271 -14.82 4.08 24.03
CA GLY A 271 -15.43 5.40 24.24
C GLY A 271 -14.47 6.53 23.83
N LYS A 272 -13.21 6.47 24.28
CA LYS A 272 -12.18 7.46 23.90
C LYS A 272 -11.87 7.47 22.41
N ILE A 273 -11.89 6.30 21.75
CA ILE A 273 -11.72 6.20 20.30
C ILE A 273 -12.90 6.87 19.57
N LEU A 274 -14.13 6.61 20.02
CA LEU A 274 -15.35 7.19 19.47
C LEU A 274 -15.39 8.72 19.65
N ASP A 275 -14.94 9.23 20.79
CA ASP A 275 -14.87 10.68 21.04
C ASP A 275 -13.97 11.39 20.01
N ILE A 276 -12.91 10.73 19.55
CA ILE A 276 -12.00 11.26 18.51
C ILE A 276 -12.57 11.10 17.10
N LEU A 277 -13.13 9.93 16.79
CA LEU A 277 -13.64 9.62 15.45
C LEU A 277 -15.00 10.28 15.16
N GLY A 278 -15.72 10.68 16.20
CA GLY A 278 -16.97 11.42 16.14
C GLY A 278 -18.22 10.53 16.18
N ALA A 279 -19.35 11.16 16.50
CA ALA A 279 -20.63 10.51 16.84
C ALA A 279 -21.26 9.64 15.74
N ARG A 280 -20.79 9.70 14.48
CA ARG A 280 -21.26 8.85 13.38
C ARG A 280 -20.46 7.56 13.24
N THR A 281 -19.47 7.35 14.10
CA THR A 281 -18.63 6.14 14.09
C THR A 281 -19.36 5.01 14.77
N GLU A 282 -19.43 3.87 14.09
CA GLU A 282 -19.94 2.63 14.68
C GLU A 282 -18.84 1.95 15.51
N SER A 283 -19.20 1.31 16.62
CA SER A 283 -18.28 0.51 17.42
C SER A 283 -18.96 -0.79 17.83
N ILE A 284 -18.25 -1.90 17.70
CA ILE A 284 -18.69 -3.22 18.15
C ILE A 284 -17.64 -3.86 19.05
N MET A 285 -18.09 -4.70 19.97
CA MET A 285 -17.27 -5.76 20.55
C MET A 285 -17.37 -6.96 19.61
N ILE A 286 -16.24 -7.47 19.11
CA ILE A 286 -16.21 -8.43 18.01
C ILE A 286 -16.90 -9.75 18.38
N ALA A 287 -16.57 -10.32 19.55
CA ALA A 287 -17.20 -11.56 20.00
C ALA A 287 -18.66 -11.34 20.39
N GLU A 288 -19.03 -10.22 21.01
CA GLU A 288 -20.46 -9.89 21.21
C GLU A 288 -21.21 -9.85 19.86
N ALA A 289 -20.65 -9.20 18.83
CA ALA A 289 -21.24 -9.14 17.49
C ALA A 289 -21.28 -10.51 16.77
N ALA A 290 -20.36 -11.41 17.13
CA ALA A 290 -20.40 -12.80 16.67
C ALA A 290 -21.53 -13.62 17.31
N GLY A 291 -22.19 -13.13 18.37
CA GLY A 291 -23.19 -13.88 19.16
C GLY A 291 -22.72 -14.26 20.57
N GLY A 292 -21.66 -13.62 21.07
CA GLY A 292 -21.06 -13.87 22.38
C GLY A 292 -19.98 -14.96 22.35
N GLU A 293 -19.39 -15.23 23.52
CA GLU A 293 -18.24 -16.13 23.66
C GLU A 293 -18.48 -17.54 23.09
N ALA A 294 -19.65 -18.13 23.35
CA ALA A 294 -19.94 -19.48 22.86
C ALA A 294 -19.89 -19.53 21.33
N GLN A 295 -20.51 -18.56 20.66
CA GLN A 295 -20.52 -18.50 19.20
C GLN A 295 -19.15 -18.11 18.64
N TRP A 296 -18.41 -17.24 19.34
CA TRP A 296 -17.02 -16.92 19.00
C TRP A 296 -16.12 -18.17 19.01
N ARG A 297 -16.19 -18.98 20.07
CA ARG A 297 -15.42 -20.24 20.19
C ARG A 297 -15.78 -21.23 19.09
N VAL A 298 -17.06 -21.34 18.72
CA VAL A 298 -17.48 -22.17 17.58
C VAL A 298 -16.86 -21.67 16.28
N LEU A 299 -16.86 -20.35 16.08
CA LEU A 299 -16.34 -19.73 14.86
C LEU A 299 -14.82 -19.92 14.69
N THR A 300 -14.07 -19.73 15.77
CA THR A 300 -12.61 -19.91 15.75
C THR A 300 -12.23 -21.38 15.67
N ALA A 301 -12.94 -22.28 16.36
CA ALA A 301 -12.70 -23.73 16.23
C ALA A 301 -12.98 -24.23 14.79
N ASP A 302 -14.01 -23.71 14.13
CA ASP A 302 -14.28 -24.02 12.72
C ASP A 302 -13.13 -23.55 11.82
N ALA A 303 -12.68 -22.30 12.01
CA ALA A 303 -11.59 -21.73 11.23
C ALA A 303 -10.28 -22.50 11.43
N GLU A 304 -9.94 -22.84 12.67
CA GLU A 304 -8.74 -23.62 13.00
C GLU A 304 -8.77 -25.00 12.33
N ARG A 305 -9.91 -25.70 12.42
CA ARG A 305 -10.11 -26.99 11.75
C ARG A 305 -9.93 -26.89 10.24
N ARG A 306 -10.51 -25.87 9.60
CA ARG A 306 -10.39 -25.65 8.15
C ARG A 306 -8.93 -25.40 7.74
N LEU A 307 -8.26 -24.47 8.41
CA LEU A 307 -6.84 -24.15 8.18
C LEU A 307 -5.94 -25.39 8.38
N ALA A 308 -6.15 -26.16 9.45
CA ALA A 308 -5.40 -27.38 9.72
C ALA A 308 -5.60 -28.45 8.62
N SER A 309 -6.80 -28.52 8.05
CA SER A 309 -7.12 -29.41 6.92
C SER A 309 -6.73 -28.86 5.54
N ARG A 310 -6.09 -27.67 5.48
CA ARG A 310 -5.79 -26.93 4.25
C ARG A 310 -7.01 -26.57 3.40
N ASP A 311 -8.18 -26.50 4.03
CA ASP A 311 -9.35 -25.84 3.45
C ASP A 311 -9.19 -24.33 3.65
N ASN A 312 -8.51 -23.71 2.69
CA ASN A 312 -8.12 -22.30 2.76
C ASN A 312 -9.25 -21.34 2.35
N GLY A 313 -10.43 -21.84 1.96
CA GLY A 313 -11.56 -20.99 1.56
C GLY A 313 -11.21 -20.01 0.43
N CYS A 314 -11.36 -18.71 0.65
CA CYS A 314 -11.00 -17.67 -0.33
C CYS A 314 -9.55 -17.18 -0.19
N ILE A 315 -8.75 -17.73 0.73
CA ILE A 315 -7.35 -17.36 0.89
C ILE A 315 -6.56 -17.88 -0.31
N VAL A 316 -5.72 -17.02 -0.89
CA VAL A 316 -4.81 -17.44 -1.97
C VAL A 316 -3.67 -18.25 -1.36
N ASP A 317 -3.49 -19.49 -1.81
CA ASP A 317 -2.51 -20.44 -1.22
C ASP A 317 -1.09 -19.88 -1.09
N SER A 318 -0.65 -19.06 -2.06
CA SER A 318 0.68 -18.45 -2.04
C SER A 318 0.91 -17.45 -0.91
N ASP A 319 -0.15 -16.97 -0.27
CA ASP A 319 -0.05 -16.01 0.83
C ASP A 319 0.11 -16.69 2.19
N LEU A 320 -0.22 -17.99 2.29
CA LEU A 320 -0.13 -18.78 3.52
C LEU A 320 1.25 -19.45 3.68
N ASP A 321 2.30 -18.62 3.70
CA ASP A 321 3.62 -19.04 4.16
C ASP A 321 3.69 -18.97 5.70
N TYR A 322 3.23 -20.03 6.37
CA TYR A 322 3.22 -20.10 7.84
C TYR A 322 4.61 -19.88 8.45
N ALA A 323 5.69 -20.32 7.80
CA ALA A 323 7.04 -20.11 8.31
C ALA A 323 7.43 -18.63 8.26
N ALA A 324 7.16 -17.94 7.15
CA ALA A 324 7.42 -16.51 7.02
C ALA A 324 6.52 -15.68 7.95
N ILE A 325 5.25 -16.06 8.10
CA ILE A 325 4.31 -15.40 9.02
C ILE A 325 4.79 -15.60 10.46
N PHE A 326 5.12 -16.84 10.86
CA PHE A 326 5.63 -17.16 12.19
C PHE A 326 6.89 -16.36 12.52
N ASN A 327 7.89 -16.36 11.64
CA ASN A 327 9.13 -15.60 11.85
C ASN A 327 8.89 -14.10 12.01
N ALA A 328 7.91 -13.53 11.31
CA ALA A 328 7.54 -12.12 11.44
C ALA A 328 6.81 -11.81 12.76
N ARG A 329 6.04 -12.79 13.27
CA ARG A 329 5.27 -12.68 14.52
C ARG A 329 6.07 -13.10 15.76
N LEU A 330 7.14 -13.87 15.61
CA LEU A 330 7.92 -14.46 16.69
C LEU A 330 8.34 -13.45 17.79
N PRO A 331 8.81 -12.23 17.49
CA PRO A 331 9.16 -11.27 18.55
C PRO A 331 7.97 -10.86 19.42
N LEU A 332 6.76 -10.80 18.86
CA LEU A 332 5.53 -10.51 19.61
C LEU A 332 5.16 -11.71 20.50
N TYR A 333 5.19 -12.91 19.93
CA TYR A 333 4.85 -14.13 20.67
C TYR A 333 5.81 -14.40 21.83
N GLN A 334 7.10 -14.15 21.65
CA GLN A 334 8.09 -14.26 22.73
C GLN A 334 7.88 -13.21 23.83
N ALA A 335 7.36 -12.04 23.49
CA ALA A 335 7.04 -11.00 24.48
C ALA A 335 5.76 -11.36 25.27
N TRP A 336 4.76 -11.91 24.60
CA TRP A 336 3.45 -12.23 25.19
C TRP A 336 3.45 -13.56 25.95
N HIS A 337 3.99 -14.61 25.35
CA HIS A 337 3.98 -15.98 25.85
C HIS A 337 5.39 -16.42 26.23
N GLN A 338 5.90 -15.85 27.32
CA GLN A 338 7.23 -16.15 27.83
C GLN A 338 7.39 -17.64 28.15
N HIS A 339 8.59 -18.16 27.92
CA HIS A 339 8.98 -19.55 28.21
C HIS A 339 8.31 -20.65 27.36
N ARG A 340 7.58 -20.30 26.30
CA ARG A 340 7.07 -21.27 25.32
C ARG A 340 8.11 -21.63 24.26
N SER A 341 8.11 -22.88 23.84
CA SER A 341 8.88 -23.39 22.70
C SER A 341 8.35 -22.85 21.37
N ASN A 342 9.16 -22.91 20.31
CA ASN A 342 8.72 -22.49 18.97
C ASN A 342 7.53 -23.31 18.46
N GLU A 343 7.42 -24.58 18.85
CA GLU A 343 6.29 -25.45 18.50
C GLU A 343 4.99 -24.95 19.15
N GLU A 344 5.02 -24.64 20.45
CA GLU A 344 3.89 -24.06 21.15
C GLU A 344 3.51 -22.67 20.61
N LEU A 345 4.50 -21.85 20.24
CA LEU A 345 4.24 -20.55 19.61
C LEU A 345 3.65 -20.69 18.19
N MET A 346 3.96 -21.77 17.48
CA MET A 346 3.32 -22.05 16.19
C MET A 346 1.83 -22.37 16.36
N HIS A 347 1.45 -23.10 17.42
CA HIS A 347 0.04 -23.31 17.75
C HIS A 347 -0.69 -22.00 18.05
N ILE A 348 -0.02 -21.04 18.69
CA ILE A 348 -0.57 -19.69 18.89
C ILE A 348 -0.79 -18.99 17.55
N LEU A 349 0.10 -19.15 16.57
CA LEU A 349 -0.13 -18.61 15.22
C LEU A 349 -1.38 -19.20 14.57
N TYR A 350 -1.60 -20.52 14.68
CA TYR A 350 -2.79 -21.15 14.11
C TYR A 350 -4.08 -20.65 14.76
N ALA A 351 -4.11 -20.59 16.09
CA ALA A 351 -5.24 -20.04 16.84
C ALA A 351 -5.52 -18.58 16.44
N GLN A 352 -4.47 -17.76 16.33
CA GLN A 352 -4.61 -16.38 15.91
C GLN A 352 -5.05 -16.23 14.44
N GLY A 353 -4.57 -17.10 13.55
CA GLY A 353 -5.07 -17.14 12.17
C GLY A 353 -6.57 -17.44 12.13
N ALA A 354 -7.04 -18.34 12.98
CA ALA A 354 -8.46 -18.65 13.13
C ALA A 354 -9.28 -17.48 13.69
N GLU A 355 -8.74 -16.72 14.65
CA GLU A 355 -9.36 -15.48 15.14
C GLU A 355 -9.50 -14.45 14.01
N TYR A 356 -8.47 -14.21 13.20
CA TYR A 356 -8.54 -13.25 12.10
C TYR A 356 -9.54 -13.66 11.02
N ALA A 357 -9.65 -14.96 10.74
CA ALA A 357 -10.69 -15.51 9.89
C ALA A 357 -12.09 -15.24 10.44
N ALA A 358 -12.29 -15.47 11.74
CA ALA A 358 -13.55 -15.16 12.41
C ALA A 358 -13.87 -13.64 12.36
N ILE A 359 -12.88 -12.77 12.58
CA ILE A 359 -13.05 -11.30 12.43
C ILE A 359 -13.52 -10.97 11.01
N GLY A 360 -12.87 -11.49 9.97
CA GLY A 360 -13.24 -11.24 8.58
C GLY A 360 -14.69 -11.66 8.28
N GLN A 361 -15.12 -12.79 8.81
CA GLN A 361 -16.50 -13.24 8.67
C GLN A 361 -17.51 -12.36 9.41
N VAL A 362 -17.20 -11.94 10.65
CA VAL A 362 -18.05 -11.02 11.41
C VAL A 362 -18.19 -9.70 10.65
N PHE A 363 -17.09 -9.15 10.15
CA PHE A 363 -17.08 -7.86 9.45
C PHE A 363 -17.85 -7.91 8.13
N ALA A 364 -17.70 -9.00 7.37
CA ALA A 364 -18.43 -9.22 6.13
C ALA A 364 -19.95 -9.36 6.33
N ARG A 365 -20.39 -9.85 7.50
CA ARG A 365 -21.82 -9.95 7.86
C ARG A 365 -22.38 -8.65 8.45
N GLN A 366 -21.55 -7.93 9.19
CA GLN A 366 -21.98 -6.75 9.95
C GLN A 366 -22.18 -5.52 9.06
N TRP A 367 -21.36 -5.35 8.03
CA TRP A 367 -21.38 -4.14 7.20
C TRP A 367 -21.47 -4.44 5.72
N GLN A 368 -22.07 -3.51 4.99
CA GLN A 368 -22.09 -3.51 3.54
C GLN A 368 -20.74 -2.98 3.01
N ASN A 369 -20.18 -3.68 2.03
CA ASN A 369 -18.93 -3.30 1.36
C ASN A 369 -17.80 -2.88 2.33
N PRO A 370 -17.46 -3.69 3.35
CA PRO A 370 -16.45 -3.31 4.33
C PRO A 370 -15.05 -3.30 3.70
N ILE A 371 -14.24 -2.32 4.07
CA ILE A 371 -12.81 -2.27 3.80
C ILE A 371 -12.10 -2.32 5.15
N VAL A 372 -11.39 -3.41 5.40
CA VAL A 372 -10.60 -3.58 6.61
C VAL A 372 -9.30 -2.80 6.49
N ILE A 373 -9.04 -1.93 7.47
CA ILE A 373 -7.77 -1.20 7.62
C ILE A 373 -7.03 -1.78 8.82
N GLY A 374 -6.12 -2.72 8.56
CA GLY A 374 -5.27 -3.33 9.57
C GLY A 374 -4.12 -2.41 9.99
N ALA A 375 -3.82 -2.35 11.28
CA ALA A 375 -2.75 -1.50 11.82
C ALA A 375 -1.77 -2.25 12.74
N ASP A 376 -1.98 -3.56 12.89
CA ASP A 376 -1.16 -4.49 13.64
C ASP A 376 -0.02 -5.06 12.75
N HIS A 377 -0.16 -6.27 12.18
CA HIS A 377 0.84 -6.87 11.31
C HIS A 377 0.22 -7.37 9.99
N ASN A 378 0.70 -6.81 8.88
CA ASN A 378 0.27 -7.15 7.51
C ASN A 378 0.41 -8.63 7.10
N ARG A 379 1.17 -9.43 7.85
CA ARG A 379 1.30 -10.88 7.61
C ARG A 379 0.04 -11.64 8.02
N MET A 380 -0.84 -11.03 8.80
CA MET A 380 -2.13 -11.60 9.18
C MET A 380 -3.24 -11.28 8.16
N GLN A 381 -2.97 -10.40 7.17
CA GLN A 381 -3.91 -9.99 6.13
C GLN A 381 -4.63 -11.16 5.43
N PRO A 382 -3.95 -12.28 5.08
CA PRO A 382 -4.61 -13.37 4.35
C PRO A 382 -5.72 -14.05 5.14
N PHE A 383 -5.60 -14.14 6.47
CA PHE A 383 -6.55 -14.91 7.28
C PHE A 383 -7.97 -14.35 7.26
N TYR A 384 -8.15 -13.04 7.03
CA TYR A 384 -9.49 -12.45 6.85
C TYR A 384 -10.28 -13.11 5.71
N TRP A 385 -9.60 -13.76 4.76
CA TRP A 385 -10.20 -14.34 3.56
C TRP A 385 -10.65 -15.80 3.68
N LEU A 386 -10.65 -16.40 4.88
CA LEU A 386 -11.10 -17.79 5.00
C LEU A 386 -12.58 -17.99 4.59
N TYR A 387 -13.42 -16.98 4.83
CA TYR A 387 -14.86 -17.05 4.59
C TYR A 387 -15.39 -16.07 3.54
N SER A 388 -14.69 -14.97 3.30
CA SER A 388 -15.11 -13.92 2.35
C SER A 388 -13.91 -13.09 1.90
N ASP A 389 -13.97 -12.53 0.70
CA ASP A 389 -12.87 -11.78 0.08
C ASP A 389 -13.02 -10.26 0.27
N ILE A 390 -13.39 -9.83 1.48
CA ILE A 390 -13.53 -8.41 1.80
C ILE A 390 -12.19 -7.67 1.61
N PRO A 391 -12.18 -6.45 1.05
CA PRO A 391 -10.94 -5.69 0.91
C PRO A 391 -10.22 -5.52 2.25
N VAL A 392 -8.94 -5.89 2.30
CA VAL A 392 -8.09 -5.69 3.47
C VAL A 392 -6.85 -4.92 3.04
N LEU A 393 -6.57 -3.80 3.68
CA LEU A 393 -5.35 -3.02 3.49
C LEU A 393 -4.65 -2.85 4.84
N TYR A 394 -3.32 -2.75 4.82
CA TYR A 394 -2.54 -2.68 6.05
C TYR A 394 -1.63 -1.47 6.09
N LEU A 395 -1.56 -0.83 7.26
CA LEU A 395 -0.52 0.12 7.60
C LEU A 395 0.82 -0.59 7.84
N THR A 396 1.92 0.08 7.51
CA THR A 396 3.28 -0.39 7.78
C THR A 396 3.51 -0.46 9.29
N ARG A 397 4.13 -1.52 9.78
CA ARG A 397 4.38 -1.74 11.22
C ARG A 397 5.36 -0.70 11.77
N VAL A 398 5.14 -0.24 13.01
CA VAL A 398 5.95 0.78 13.69
C VAL A 398 6.56 0.33 15.03
N TYR A 399 6.36 -0.94 15.42
CA TYR A 399 6.83 -1.50 16.70
C TYR A 399 7.58 -2.82 16.50
#